data_AF-A0A6A6YST6-F1
#
_entry.id   AF-A0A6A6YST6-F1
#
_cell.length_a   1.000
_cell.length_b   1.000
_cell.length_c   1.000
_cell.angle_alpha   90.00
_cell.angle_beta   90.00
_cell.angle_gamma   90.00
#
_symmetry.space_group_name_H-M   'P 1'
#
loop_
_entity.id
_entity.type
_entity.pdbx_description
1 polymer ?
#
loop_
_entity_poly.entity_id
_entity_poly.type
_entity_poly.pdbx_seq_one_letter_code
_entity_poly.pdbx_strand_id
1 'polypeptide(L)'
;MSKIVALRDDQIAIELSLTRHVERFKLDNPEHPLVEMLAEAEEKARGGRARKGIPTVRDARDLLEAHVIGLADLVTCTTYKAETLRSLRFHATTLIADEVSQLSEPDIYPALTVGVLKHIILAGHDQQLPVTICSFDAGANPLGQQLR
;
A
#
# COMPACT_ATOMS: atom_id res chain seq x y z
N MET A 1 12.83 14.91 2.96
CA MET A 1 12.82 14.02 1.78
C MET A 1 11.41 13.99 1.22
N SER A 2 11.26 14.11 -0.10
CA SER A 2 9.95 14.06 -0.77
C SER A 2 9.58 12.60 -1.02
N LYS A 3 8.42 12.18 -0.53
CA LYS A 3 7.90 10.81 -0.72
C LYS A 3 6.81 10.80 -1.78
N ILE A 4 6.83 9.77 -2.62
CA ILE A 4 5.94 9.58 -3.78
C ILE A 4 5.11 8.31 -3.58
N VAL A 5 3.83 8.39 -3.87
CA VAL A 5 2.95 7.22 -4.01
C VAL A 5 2.56 7.09 -5.46
N ALA A 6 2.72 5.92 -6.05
CA ALA A 6 2.23 5.60 -7.39
C ALA A 6 1.15 4.52 -7.30
N LEU A 7 -0.02 4.79 -7.88
CA LEU A 7 -1.10 3.81 -7.95
C LEU A 7 -0.98 3.00 -9.23
N ARG A 8 -1.14 1.68 -9.12
CA ARG A 8 -1.30 0.77 -10.28
C ARG A 8 -2.38 -0.25 -9.98
N ASP A 9 -3.17 -0.61 -11.00
CA ASP A 9 -4.34 -1.48 -10.86
C ASP A 9 -4.08 -2.95 -11.24
N ASP A 10 -2.85 -3.42 -11.07
CA ASP A 10 -2.49 -4.81 -11.11
C ASP A 10 -2.58 -5.42 -9.69
N GLN A 11 -3.70 -6.11 -9.39
CA GLN A 11 -3.94 -6.83 -8.13
C GLN A 11 -2.77 -7.75 -7.70
N ILE A 12 -1.93 -8.15 -8.66
CA ILE A 12 -0.77 -9.04 -8.46
C ILE A 12 0.50 -8.27 -8.06
N ALA A 13 0.63 -6.97 -8.35
CA ALA A 13 1.91 -6.27 -8.22
C ALA A 13 2.24 -5.82 -6.79
N ILE A 14 1.25 -5.55 -5.95
CA ILE A 14 1.47 -4.77 -4.71
C ILE A 14 1.82 -5.65 -3.52
N GLU A 15 1.15 -6.79 -3.38
CA GLU A 15 1.49 -7.76 -2.34
C GLU A 15 2.85 -8.39 -2.62
N LEU A 16 3.16 -8.60 -3.91
CA LEU A 16 4.50 -8.99 -4.35
C LEU A 16 5.53 -7.89 -4.13
N SER A 17 5.21 -6.61 -4.37
CA SER A 17 6.15 -5.50 -4.18
C SER A 17 6.52 -5.33 -2.71
N LEU A 18 5.54 -5.20 -1.80
CA LEU A 18 5.79 -5.03 -0.37
C LEU A 18 6.48 -6.25 0.24
N THR A 19 6.00 -7.46 -0.07
CA THR A 19 6.64 -8.70 0.40
C THR A 19 8.07 -8.81 -0.12
N ARG A 20 8.34 -8.47 -1.39
CA ARG A 20 9.71 -8.47 -1.94
C ARG A 20 10.61 -7.42 -1.29
N HIS A 21 10.10 -6.22 -0.99
CA HIS A 21 10.90 -5.20 -0.31
C HIS A 21 11.24 -5.61 1.12
N VAL A 22 10.31 -6.23 1.84
CA VAL A 22 10.56 -6.80 3.17
C VAL A 22 11.57 -7.94 3.10
N GLU A 23 11.40 -8.89 2.18
CA GLU A 23 12.36 -9.99 2.02
C GLU A 23 13.75 -9.50 1.62
N ARG A 24 13.83 -8.52 0.72
CA ARG A 24 15.11 -7.90 0.36
C ARG A 24 15.72 -7.17 1.56
N PHE A 25 14.92 -6.42 2.32
CA PHE A 25 15.39 -5.75 3.53
C PHE A 25 15.95 -6.75 4.55
N LYS A 26 15.28 -7.90 4.74
CA LYS A 26 15.76 -8.99 5.60
C LYS A 26 17.10 -9.55 5.13
N LEU A 27 17.26 -9.75 3.82
CA LEU A 27 18.51 -10.25 3.23
C LEU A 27 19.65 -9.24 3.37
N ASP A 28 19.36 -7.97 3.13
CA ASP A 28 20.36 -6.89 3.18
C ASP A 28 20.72 -6.49 4.63
N ASN A 29 19.82 -6.74 5.60
CA ASN A 29 19.96 -6.32 7.00
C ASN A 29 19.56 -7.43 7.99
N PRO A 30 20.26 -8.58 8.00
CA PRO A 30 19.88 -9.74 8.82
C PRO A 30 19.95 -9.46 10.33
N GLU A 31 20.82 -8.55 10.77
CA GLU A 31 21.00 -8.17 12.19
C GLU A 31 20.09 -7.01 12.61
N HIS A 32 19.16 -6.57 11.75
CA HIS A 32 18.26 -5.48 12.11
C HIS A 32 17.30 -5.93 13.23
N PRO A 33 17.07 -5.12 14.28
CA PRO A 33 16.25 -5.55 15.44
C PRO A 33 14.82 -6.01 15.09
N LEU A 34 14.21 -5.42 14.06
CA LEU A 34 12.88 -5.84 13.59
C LEU A 34 12.90 -7.17 12.82
N VAL A 35 14.01 -7.49 12.15
CA VAL A 35 14.20 -8.77 11.45
C VAL A 35 14.43 -9.88 12.49
N GLU A 36 15.26 -9.61 13.49
CA GLU A 36 15.45 -10.52 14.63
C GLU A 36 14.14 -10.76 15.39
N MET A 37 13.37 -9.70 15.66
CA MET A 37 12.08 -9.81 16.34
C MET A 37 11.08 -10.67 15.56
N LEU A 38 11.01 -10.51 14.24
CA LEU A 38 10.17 -11.35 13.39
C LEU A 38 10.62 -12.82 13.43
N ALA A 39 11.94 -13.07 13.35
CA ALA A 39 12.48 -14.42 13.45
C ALA A 39 12.18 -15.07 14.80
N GLU A 40 12.34 -14.34 15.91
CA GLU A 40 12.00 -14.85 17.26
C GLU A 40 10.49 -15.10 17.40
N ALA A 41 9.63 -14.29 16.77
CA ALA A 41 8.19 -14.49 16.75
C ALA A 41 7.77 -15.73 15.94
N GLU A 42 8.41 -15.97 14.79
CA GLU A 42 8.19 -17.17 13.98
C GLU A 42 8.63 -18.44 14.71
N GLU A 43 9.80 -18.42 15.37
CA GLU A 43 10.28 -19.54 16.16
C GLU A 43 9.33 -19.87 17.32
N LYS A 44 8.84 -18.85 18.03
CA LYS A 44 7.79 -19.01 19.05
C LYS A 44 6.54 -19.69 18.51
N ALA A 45 6.08 -19.27 17.32
CA ALA A 45 4.89 -19.82 16.68
C ALA A 45 5.06 -21.30 16.26
N ARG A 46 6.30 -21.72 15.96
CA ARG A 46 6.66 -23.11 15.69
C ARG A 46 6.85 -23.97 16.96
N GLY A 47 6.65 -23.39 18.15
CA GLY A 47 6.85 -24.07 19.44
C GLY A 47 8.29 -23.99 19.97
N GLY A 48 9.14 -23.16 19.36
CA GLY A 48 10.50 -22.88 19.81
C GLY A 48 10.57 -22.04 21.08
N ARG A 49 11.77 -21.92 21.64
CA ARG A 49 12.03 -21.02 22.78
C ARG A 49 12.16 -19.60 22.26
N ALA A 50 11.41 -18.69 22.86
CA ALA A 50 11.43 -17.28 22.52
C ALA A 50 11.42 -16.45 23.81
N ARG A 51 11.97 -15.23 23.76
CA ARG A 51 11.96 -14.30 24.89
C ARG A 51 10.53 -13.99 25.35
N LYS A 52 10.37 -13.76 26.65
CA LYS A 52 9.08 -13.36 27.22
C LYS A 52 8.72 -11.96 26.69
N GLY A 53 7.49 -11.79 26.21
CA GLY A 53 6.99 -10.52 25.69
C GLY A 53 7.18 -10.30 24.18
N ILE A 54 7.64 -11.30 23.43
CA ILE A 54 7.68 -11.21 21.97
C ILE A 54 6.26 -11.07 21.41
N PRO A 55 6.04 -10.10 20.48
CA PRO A 55 4.76 -9.88 19.81
C PRO A 55 4.28 -11.11 19.00
N THR A 56 3.07 -11.06 18.44
CA THR A 56 2.65 -12.09 17.48
C THR A 56 3.46 -11.98 16.18
N VAL A 57 3.53 -13.05 15.38
CA VAL A 57 4.17 -13.00 14.05
C VAL A 57 3.56 -11.90 13.19
N ARG A 58 2.24 -11.72 13.28
CA ARG A 58 1.52 -10.66 12.58
C ARG A 58 1.99 -9.28 13.01
N ASP A 59 2.01 -9.00 14.31
CA ASP A 59 2.43 -7.68 14.80
C ASP A 59 3.90 -7.39 14.47
N ALA A 60 4.78 -8.39 14.59
CA ALA A 60 6.20 -8.25 14.22
C ALA A 60 6.37 -7.94 12.73
N ARG A 61 5.58 -8.61 11.87
CA ARG A 61 5.54 -8.35 10.44
C ARG A 61 5.02 -6.95 10.13
N ASP A 62 3.92 -6.53 10.75
CA ASP A 62 3.33 -5.21 10.57
C ASP A 62 4.32 -4.10 10.96
N LEU A 63 5.10 -4.29 12.03
CA LEU A 63 6.17 -3.37 12.44
C LEU A 63 7.31 -3.31 11.41
N LEU A 64 7.75 -4.45 10.89
CA LEU A 64 8.79 -4.51 9.87
C LEU A 64 8.32 -3.86 8.56
N GLU A 65 7.10 -4.13 8.12
CA GLU A 65 6.48 -3.51 6.95
C GLU A 65 6.38 -1.99 7.12
N ALA A 66 5.92 -1.50 8.28
CA ALA A 66 5.87 -0.08 8.59
C ALA A 66 7.26 0.59 8.50
N HIS A 67 8.29 -0.10 8.99
CA HIS A 67 9.66 0.39 8.92
C HIS A 67 10.17 0.48 7.49
N VAL A 68 9.99 -0.58 6.69
CA VAL A 68 10.42 -0.62 5.29
C VAL A 68 9.70 0.45 4.45
N ILE A 69 8.38 0.59 4.62
CA ILE A 69 7.59 1.66 3.99
C ILE A 69 8.08 3.04 4.46
N GLY A 70 8.44 3.18 5.74
CA GLY A 70 9.01 4.39 6.31
C GLY A 70 10.32 4.83 5.63
N LEU A 71 11.11 3.90 5.11
CA LEU A 71 12.36 4.15 4.39
C LEU A 71 12.18 4.38 2.89
N ALA A 72 11.03 4.00 2.32
CA ALA A 72 10.80 4.08 0.89
C ALA A 72 10.62 5.53 0.41
N ASP A 73 11.28 5.87 -0.71
CA ASP A 73 11.06 7.11 -1.46
C ASP A 73 9.83 7.01 -2.37
N LEU A 74 9.54 5.80 -2.88
CA LEU A 74 8.42 5.48 -3.74
C LEU A 74 7.67 4.27 -3.18
N VAL A 75 6.35 4.42 -3.01
CA VAL A 75 5.45 3.32 -2.63
C VAL A 75 4.44 3.09 -3.75
N THR A 76 4.35 1.85 -4.21
CA THR A 76 3.36 1.45 -5.21
C THR A 76 2.23 0.67 -4.57
N CYS A 77 0.98 1.11 -4.70
CA CYS A 77 -0.20 0.43 -4.13
C CYS A 77 -1.43 0.56 -5.04
N THR A 78 -2.51 -0.17 -4.76
CA THR A 78 -3.80 0.11 -5.40
C THR A 78 -4.41 1.30 -4.66
N THR A 79 -5.42 1.92 -5.25
CA THR A 79 -6.27 2.89 -4.55
C THR A 79 -6.76 2.36 -3.22
N TYR A 80 -7.31 1.14 -3.20
CA TYR A 80 -7.82 0.51 -1.97
C TYR A 80 -6.75 0.30 -0.89
N LYS A 81 -5.56 -0.20 -1.27
CA LYS A 81 -4.46 -0.43 -0.31
C LYS A 81 -3.78 0.86 0.14
N ALA A 82 -4.06 2.02 -0.48
CA ALA A 82 -3.56 3.30 -0.02
C ALA A 82 -4.05 3.65 1.40
N GLU A 83 -5.22 3.13 1.80
CA GLU A 83 -5.74 3.25 3.17
C GLU A 83 -4.78 2.66 4.23
N THR A 84 -4.05 1.60 3.88
CA THR A 84 -3.03 1.00 4.75
C THR A 84 -1.89 1.98 5.00
N LEU A 85 -1.50 2.78 4.00
CA LEU A 85 -0.44 3.79 4.14
C LEU A 85 -0.84 4.87 5.15
N ARG A 86 -2.11 5.26 5.15
CA ARG A 86 -2.68 6.18 6.15
C ARG A 86 -2.55 5.61 7.56
N SER A 87 -2.91 4.34 7.76
CA SER A 87 -2.81 3.64 9.05
C SER A 87 -1.35 3.55 9.55
N LEU A 88 -0.40 3.40 8.62
CA LEU A 88 1.03 3.38 8.90
C LEU A 88 1.66 4.77 9.07
N ARG A 89 0.84 5.84 9.08
CA ARG A 89 1.28 7.26 9.15
C ARG A 89 2.30 7.61 8.08
N PHE A 90 2.23 6.96 6.92
CA PHE A 90 3.04 7.33 5.78
C PHE A 90 2.51 8.65 5.21
N HIS A 91 3.40 9.64 5.13
CA HIS A 91 3.06 10.96 4.61
C HIS A 91 3.71 11.15 3.24
N ALA A 92 2.91 11.04 2.19
CA ALA A 92 3.33 11.38 0.85
C ALA A 92 3.20 12.88 0.62
N THR A 93 4.04 13.40 -0.27
CA THR A 93 3.94 14.78 -0.77
C THR A 93 3.49 14.83 -2.23
N THR A 94 3.63 13.72 -2.94
CA THR A 94 3.22 13.57 -4.34
C THR A 94 2.45 12.26 -4.49
N LEU A 95 1.30 12.34 -5.15
CA LEU A 95 0.51 11.19 -5.58
C LEU A 95 0.52 11.13 -7.11
N ILE A 96 0.79 9.95 -7.65
CA ILE A 96 0.65 9.62 -9.06
C ILE A 96 -0.41 8.52 -9.11
N ALA A 97 -1.54 8.78 -9.74
CA ALA A 97 -2.56 7.77 -10.01
C ALA A 97 -2.53 7.44 -11.50
N ASP A 98 -2.17 6.21 -11.83
CA ASP A 98 -2.25 5.69 -13.20
C ASP A 98 -3.63 5.06 -13.44
N GLU A 99 -4.00 4.94 -14.70
CA GLU A 99 -5.26 4.33 -15.15
C GLU A 99 -6.53 4.90 -14.48
N VAL A 100 -6.56 6.19 -14.15
CA VAL A 100 -7.68 6.80 -13.38
C VAL A 100 -9.03 6.73 -14.09
N SER A 101 -9.04 6.55 -15.41
CA SER A 101 -10.26 6.31 -16.20
C SER A 101 -10.95 4.98 -15.84
N GLN A 102 -10.24 4.05 -15.21
CA GLN A 102 -10.76 2.77 -14.72
C GLN A 102 -11.32 2.85 -13.29
N LEU A 103 -11.15 3.99 -12.61
CA LEU A 103 -11.61 4.19 -11.23
C LEU A 103 -12.92 4.99 -11.20
N SER A 104 -13.80 4.68 -10.25
CA SER A 104 -14.87 5.60 -9.89
C SER A 104 -14.32 6.73 -9.01
N GLU A 105 -14.99 7.89 -8.99
CA GLU A 105 -14.63 9.00 -8.10
C GLU A 105 -14.42 8.60 -6.63
N PRO A 106 -15.28 7.76 -5.99
CA PRO A 106 -15.02 7.34 -4.61
C PRO A 106 -13.81 6.43 -4.44
N ASP A 107 -13.40 5.69 -5.49
CA ASP A 107 -12.28 4.76 -5.41
C ASP A 107 -10.95 5.48 -5.21
N ILE A 108 -10.79 6.71 -5.68
CA ILE A 108 -9.51 7.44 -5.52
C ILE A 108 -9.32 8.02 -4.11
N TYR A 109 -10.40 8.21 -3.34
CA TYR A 109 -10.35 8.95 -2.08
C TYR A 109 -9.35 8.41 -1.06
N PRO A 110 -9.20 7.08 -0.84
CA PRO A 110 -8.20 6.58 0.09
C PRO A 110 -6.79 7.08 -0.25
N ALA A 111 -6.43 7.13 -1.53
CA ALA A 111 -5.12 7.61 -1.98
C ALA A 111 -4.93 9.12 -1.79
N LEU A 112 -5.99 9.91 -1.98
CA LEU A 112 -5.96 11.36 -1.75
C LEU A 112 -5.76 11.73 -0.28
N THR A 113 -6.01 10.79 0.65
CA THR A 113 -5.82 11.00 2.09
C THR A 113 -4.45 10.56 2.62
N VAL A 114 -3.52 10.12 1.76
CA VAL A 114 -2.18 9.66 2.15
C VAL A 114 -1.23 10.84 2.42
N GLY A 115 -1.47 11.53 3.53
CA GLY A 115 -0.65 12.65 4.00
C GLY A 115 -1.05 14.02 3.44
N VAL A 116 -0.10 14.95 3.41
CA VAL A 116 -0.32 16.33 2.94
C VAL A 116 0.22 16.45 1.52
N LEU A 117 -0.59 16.00 0.56
CA LEU A 117 -0.24 16.01 -0.86
C LEU A 117 -0.07 17.45 -1.35
N LYS A 118 1.08 17.73 -1.97
CA LYS A 118 1.41 19.00 -2.64
C LYS A 118 1.20 18.91 -4.14
N HIS A 119 1.40 17.72 -4.70
CA HIS A 119 1.28 17.44 -6.12
C HIS A 119 0.44 16.17 -6.33
N ILE A 120 -0.50 16.24 -7.26
CA ILE A 120 -1.33 15.11 -7.65
C ILE A 120 -1.27 15.04 -9.17
N ILE A 121 -0.88 13.88 -9.69
CA ILE A 121 -0.82 13.57 -11.12
C ILE A 121 -1.84 12.46 -11.37
N LEU A 122 -2.85 12.75 -12.18
CA LEU A 122 -3.87 11.79 -12.59
C LEU A 122 -3.64 11.47 -14.07
N ALA A 123 -3.32 10.21 -14.37
CA ALA A 123 -3.12 9.71 -15.72
C ALA A 123 -4.22 8.71 -16.05
N GLY A 124 -4.90 8.91 -17.17
CA GLY A 124 -5.98 8.06 -17.64
C GLY A 124 -6.25 8.31 -19.11
N HIS A 125 -6.95 7.38 -19.76
CA HIS A 125 -7.32 7.53 -21.16
C HIS A 125 -8.78 7.12 -21.35
N ASP A 126 -9.63 8.09 -21.67
CA ASP A 126 -11.08 7.92 -21.76
C ASP A 126 -11.54 6.97 -22.89
N GLN A 127 -10.64 6.61 -23.81
CA GLN A 127 -10.90 5.63 -24.87
C GLN A 127 -10.49 4.20 -24.49
N GLN A 128 -9.87 4.00 -23.32
CA GLN A 128 -9.56 2.69 -22.76
C GLN A 128 -10.75 2.16 -21.93
N LEU A 129 -10.54 1.02 -21.26
CA LEU A 129 -11.55 0.42 -20.40
C LEU A 129 -12.02 1.43 -19.35
N PRO A 130 -13.35 1.65 -19.21
CA PRO A 130 -13.88 2.46 -18.13
C PRO A 130 -14.02 1.64 -16.84
N VAL A 131 -14.37 2.31 -15.75
CA VAL A 131 -14.76 1.65 -14.50
C VAL A 131 -15.86 0.61 -14.72
N THR A 132 -15.68 -0.58 -14.13
CA THR A 132 -16.68 -1.65 -14.18
C THR A 132 -17.67 -1.49 -13.04
N ILE A 133 -18.95 -1.27 -13.35
CA ILE A 133 -20.02 -1.11 -12.35
C ILE A 133 -21.02 -2.27 -12.51
N CYS A 134 -21.03 -3.18 -11.53
CA CYS A 134 -21.84 -4.40 -11.58
C CYS A 134 -23.33 -4.20 -11.22
N SER A 135 -23.75 -2.99 -10.81
CA SER A 135 -25.13 -2.71 -10.41
C SER A 135 -25.94 -2.05 -11.53
N PHE A 136 -27.06 -2.68 -11.91
CA PHE A 136 -27.94 -2.29 -13.03
C PHE A 136 -28.52 -0.87 -12.90
N ASP A 137 -28.71 -0.37 -11.68
CA ASP A 137 -29.27 0.96 -11.40
C ASP A 137 -28.23 2.09 -11.34
N ALA A 138 -26.93 1.77 -11.43
CA ALA A 138 -25.87 2.77 -11.26
C ALA A 138 -25.46 3.49 -12.56
N GLY A 139 -25.92 3.02 -13.73
CA GLY A 139 -25.70 3.71 -15.01
C GLY A 139 -26.36 5.09 -15.10
N ALA A 140 -27.32 5.39 -14.21
CA ALA A 140 -27.96 6.71 -14.05
C ALA A 140 -27.48 7.45 -12.78
N ASN A 141 -26.56 6.86 -12.00
CA ASN A 141 -26.09 7.35 -10.71
C ASN A 141 -24.70 8.00 -10.89
N PRO A 142 -24.33 9.08 -10.18
CA PRO A 142 -23.03 9.76 -10.34
C PRO A 142 -21.82 8.87 -10.11
N LEU A 143 -22.01 7.67 -9.54
CA LEU A 143 -20.97 6.66 -9.31
C LEU A 143 -20.28 6.19 -10.60
N GLY A 144 -20.92 6.35 -11.77
CA GLY A 144 -20.31 6.09 -13.08
C GLY A 144 -19.49 7.24 -13.66
N GLN A 145 -19.42 8.39 -12.99
CA GLN A 145 -18.62 9.52 -13.46
C GLN A 145 -17.16 9.30 -13.08
N GLN A 146 -16.30 9.32 -14.10
CA GLN A 146 -14.85 9.40 -13.94
C GLN A 146 -14.48 10.78 -13.37
N LEU A 147 -13.37 10.84 -12.63
CA LEU A 147 -12.77 12.10 -12.18
C LEU A 147 -12.47 12.98 -13.40
N ARG A 148 -13.09 14.16 -13.48
CA ARG A 148 -12.83 15.18 -14.49
C ARG A 148 -11.87 16.24 -13.98
#